data_AF-A0A016QUH3-F1
#
_entry.id   AF-A0A016QUH3-F1
#
_cell.length_a   1.000
_cell.length_b   1.000
_cell.length_c   1.000
_cell.angle_alpha   90.00
_cell.angle_beta   90.00
_cell.angle_gamma   90.00
#
_symmetry.space_group_name_H-M   'P 1'
#
loop_
_entity.id
_entity.type
_entity.pdbx_description
1 polymer ?
#
loop_
_entity_poly.entity_id
_entity_poly.type
_entity_poly.pdbx_seq_one_letter_code
_entity_poly.pdbx_strand_id
1 'polypeptide(L)'
;MKNVKSALGLTLALTLGLVACGTSQPSESGSANPTGTPSASIPLTQTSNYRYDGYNLSLTVGESVSGTYTAGATWSSTNPAVARVTSAASGVFTVTGVSNGTAYVRAFTNGTVAEMRVTVTGGTTATVSGVTLSASSVSLTPGTSKTVTATVQGSGSVSQAVTWSSSNTGVATVDGTGRVTGVAAGSATITATSVQNATKKASLTATVTAPTPTPTPTPTPTPTPTPTPGADTFNITVIFPANSNLTEGQKAAFTSAANRWSQVIAAGLPDVANVRISTGQTITVDDVAIVASGADIDGPGQILGQAGPRQARSGGTLPLWGEMQFDSADLASMEANGTLQGVILHEMGHVLGIGTLWSKFLSANASPCTSATKVQYSGTNGLREYKNLNGQAAGVPVEDQYGAGTKCGHWKESVFQSELMTGFASRGGMPMSKITLGALADLGYTVNYAAADAYTIPNVAAQSLGVEIKERLITPDGIINP
;
A
#
# COMPACT_ATOMS: atom_id res chain seq x y z
N MET A 1 5.99 -5.90 -24.95
CA MET A 1 6.29 -5.30 -26.26
C MET A 1 5.05 -5.44 -27.14
N LYS A 2 4.20 -4.42 -27.22
CA LYS A 2 3.05 -4.39 -28.13
C LYS A 2 3.36 -3.35 -29.20
N ASN A 3 3.31 -3.79 -30.44
CA ASN A 3 3.71 -3.08 -31.64
C ASN A 3 3.14 -1.66 -31.69
N VAL A 4 4.04 -0.69 -31.67
CA VAL A 4 3.81 0.61 -32.31
C VAL A 4 3.44 0.28 -33.75
N LYS A 5 2.17 0.42 -34.13
CA LYS A 5 1.81 0.54 -35.54
C LYS A 5 2.40 1.86 -35.99
N SER A 6 3.64 1.80 -36.47
CA SER A 6 4.18 2.81 -37.36
C SER A 6 3.13 3.07 -38.44
N ALA A 7 2.95 4.33 -38.78
CA ALA A 7 2.26 4.73 -40.00
C ALA A 7 3.04 4.14 -41.19
N LEU A 8 2.82 2.86 -41.50
CA LEU A 8 3.12 2.34 -42.81
C LEU A 8 2.14 3.04 -43.74
N GLY A 9 2.64 4.02 -44.50
CA GLY A 9 1.99 4.45 -45.72
C GLY A 9 1.79 3.21 -46.58
N LEU A 10 0.57 2.68 -46.57
CA LEU A 10 0.19 1.56 -47.42
C LEU A 10 0.02 2.14 -48.83
N THR A 11 1.07 2.07 -49.64
CA THR A 11 1.01 2.49 -51.04
C THR A 11 0.10 1.53 -51.78
N LEU A 12 -1.14 1.98 -52.04
CA LEU A 12 -2.14 1.24 -52.80
C LEU A 12 -1.95 1.57 -54.30
N ALA A 13 -1.94 0.56 -55.16
CA ALA A 13 -1.89 0.74 -56.61
C ALA A 13 -3.26 0.41 -57.22
N LEU A 14 -4.06 1.45 -57.50
CA LEU A 14 -5.19 1.37 -58.43
C LEU A 14 -4.68 1.43 -59.88
N THR A 15 -5.34 0.83 -60.86
CA THR A 15 -4.99 0.95 -62.31
C THR A 15 -6.25 1.18 -63.12
N LEU A 16 -6.42 2.34 -63.75
CA LEU A 16 -7.56 2.63 -64.63
C LEU A 16 -7.23 2.43 -66.11
N GLY A 17 -7.93 1.50 -66.77
CA GLY A 17 -8.07 1.46 -68.23
C GLY A 17 -9.39 2.09 -68.66
N LEU A 18 -9.34 3.25 -69.31
CA LEU A 18 -10.51 3.80 -70.03
C LEU A 18 -10.43 3.33 -71.49
N VAL A 19 -11.45 2.61 -71.97
CA VAL A 19 -11.60 2.32 -73.40
C VAL A 19 -12.46 3.42 -74.01
N ALA A 20 -11.85 4.32 -74.78
CA ALA A 20 -12.57 5.29 -75.60
C ALA A 20 -12.93 4.65 -76.95
N CYS A 21 -14.22 4.65 -77.31
CA CYS A 21 -14.66 4.36 -78.67
C CYS A 21 -15.31 5.62 -79.25
N GLY A 22 -14.79 6.09 -80.38
CA GLY A 22 -15.49 7.00 -81.29
C GLY A 22 -15.05 8.48 -81.27
N THR A 23 -14.70 8.95 -82.46
CA THR A 23 -14.07 10.23 -82.82
C THR A 23 -15.05 11.40 -83.01
N SER A 24 -14.74 12.58 -82.47
CA SER A 24 -14.67 13.89 -83.18
C SER A 24 -14.62 15.08 -82.19
N GLN A 25 -13.64 15.98 -82.34
CA GLN A 25 -13.56 17.27 -81.62
C GLN A 25 -14.63 18.27 -82.09
N PRO A 26 -15.02 19.22 -81.21
CA PRO A 26 -14.65 20.62 -81.47
C PRO A 26 -14.15 21.39 -80.23
N SER A 27 -13.72 22.63 -80.53
CA SER A 27 -12.84 23.60 -79.85
C SER A 27 -13.31 24.22 -78.51
N GLU A 28 -12.32 24.80 -77.80
CA GLU A 28 -12.37 25.48 -76.50
C GLU A 28 -13.40 26.61 -76.35
N SER A 29 -14.04 26.70 -75.17
CA SER A 29 -14.01 27.84 -74.24
C SER A 29 -15.13 27.73 -73.19
N GLY A 30 -14.86 28.15 -71.95
CA GLY A 30 -15.92 28.46 -70.97
C GLY A 30 -15.98 27.54 -69.76
N SER A 31 -15.77 28.14 -68.59
CA SER A 31 -16.13 27.63 -67.27
C SER A 31 -17.61 27.24 -67.21
N ALA A 32 -17.91 25.95 -67.33
CA ALA A 32 -19.19 25.37 -66.97
C ALA A 32 -18.95 23.98 -66.35
N ASN A 33 -19.52 23.76 -65.16
CA ASN A 33 -19.65 22.45 -64.55
C ASN A 33 -20.49 21.56 -65.48
N PRO A 34 -19.94 20.50 -66.11
CA PRO A 34 -20.74 19.69 -67.03
C PRO A 34 -21.74 18.85 -66.23
N THR A 35 -23.02 19.11 -66.43
CA THR A 35 -24.16 18.40 -65.83
C THR A 35 -24.47 17.08 -66.55
N GLY A 36 -23.44 16.40 -67.10
CA GLY A 36 -23.59 15.10 -67.74
C GLY A 36 -23.92 14.02 -66.71
N THR A 37 -25.03 13.32 -66.91
CA THR A 37 -25.34 12.06 -66.21
C THR A 37 -24.22 11.04 -66.53
N PRO A 38 -23.54 10.47 -65.53
CA PRO A 38 -22.40 9.57 -65.77
C PRO A 38 -22.87 8.27 -66.42
N SER A 39 -22.28 7.91 -67.57
CA SER A 39 -22.69 6.73 -68.35
C SER A 39 -21.61 5.62 -68.43
N ALA A 40 -20.55 5.69 -67.62
CA ALA A 40 -19.57 4.59 -67.54
C ALA A 40 -18.96 4.45 -66.14
N SER A 41 -19.00 3.23 -65.61
CA SER A 41 -18.27 2.82 -64.41
C SER A 41 -16.78 2.67 -64.71
N ILE A 42 -15.94 2.92 -63.72
CA ILE A 42 -14.52 2.60 -63.77
C ILE A 42 -14.35 1.10 -63.42
N PRO A 43 -13.92 0.22 -64.34
CA PRO A 43 -13.67 -1.18 -63.99
C PRO A 43 -12.31 -1.32 -63.27
N LEU A 44 -12.30 -2.02 -62.13
CA LEU A 44 -11.09 -2.32 -61.35
C LEU A 44 -11.09 -3.78 -60.90
N THR A 45 -9.93 -4.43 -60.98
CA THR A 45 -9.74 -5.84 -60.61
C THR A 45 -9.64 -5.99 -59.10
N GLN A 46 -10.47 -6.87 -58.53
CA GLN A 46 -10.65 -7.09 -57.09
C GLN A 46 -9.51 -7.92 -56.47
N THR A 47 -8.95 -7.50 -55.33
CA THR A 47 -8.17 -8.39 -54.43
C THR A 47 -8.60 -8.22 -52.96
N SER A 48 -9.55 -9.05 -52.53
CA SER A 48 -9.84 -9.55 -51.17
C SER A 48 -9.75 -8.67 -49.89
N ASN A 49 -9.45 -7.36 -49.89
CA ASN A 49 -9.29 -6.56 -48.66
C ASN A 49 -9.87 -5.11 -48.70
N TYR A 50 -10.77 -4.75 -49.62
CA TYR A 50 -11.11 -3.33 -49.88
C TYR A 50 -12.38 -2.77 -49.19
N ARG A 51 -12.32 -1.48 -48.81
CA ARG A 51 -13.44 -0.55 -48.51
C ARG A 51 -13.86 0.30 -49.73
N TYR A 52 -13.67 -0.26 -50.93
CA TYR A 52 -14.11 0.28 -52.21
C TYR A 52 -14.91 -0.79 -52.95
N ASP A 53 -16.16 -0.48 -53.28
CA ASP A 53 -17.14 -1.43 -53.84
C ASP A 53 -17.39 -1.24 -55.35
N GLY A 54 -16.56 -0.43 -56.01
CA GLY A 54 -16.72 -0.05 -57.42
C GLY A 54 -17.38 1.32 -57.61
N TYR A 55 -18.05 1.87 -56.58
CA TYR A 55 -18.71 3.19 -56.64
C TYR A 55 -18.36 4.09 -55.46
N ASN A 56 -18.10 3.50 -54.29
CA ASN A 56 -17.93 4.17 -53.02
C ASN A 56 -16.56 3.86 -52.41
N LEU A 57 -15.78 4.88 -52.08
CA LEU A 57 -14.54 4.80 -51.30
C LEU A 57 -14.81 5.29 -49.88
N SER A 58 -14.52 4.46 -48.87
CA SER A 58 -14.59 4.89 -47.45
C SER A 58 -13.19 5.17 -46.88
N LEU A 59 -12.96 6.38 -46.39
CA LEU A 59 -11.72 6.83 -45.74
C LEU A 59 -11.99 7.32 -44.30
N THR A 60 -10.98 7.26 -43.44
CA THR A 60 -10.94 8.07 -42.20
C THR A 60 -10.17 9.37 -42.43
N VAL A 61 -10.41 10.40 -41.60
CA VAL A 61 -9.68 11.68 -41.70
C VAL A 61 -8.17 11.43 -41.58
N GLY A 62 -7.41 11.88 -42.58
CA GLY A 62 -5.97 11.69 -42.70
C GLY A 62 -5.54 10.50 -43.57
N GLU A 63 -6.43 9.55 -43.86
CA GLU A 63 -6.13 8.45 -44.78
C GLU A 63 -5.99 8.95 -46.22
N SER A 64 -5.08 8.33 -46.97
CA SER A 64 -4.93 8.58 -48.40
C SER A 64 -4.88 7.28 -49.17
N VAL A 65 -5.46 7.27 -50.37
CA VAL A 65 -5.44 6.16 -51.30
C VAL A 65 -4.92 6.66 -52.64
N SER A 66 -3.95 5.95 -53.20
CA SER A 66 -3.36 6.28 -54.50
C SER A 66 -3.79 5.29 -55.59
N GLY A 67 -3.70 5.76 -56.83
CA GLY A 67 -4.00 4.99 -58.02
C GLY A 67 -3.29 5.51 -59.24
N THR A 68 -3.34 4.75 -60.32
CA THR A 68 -2.74 5.09 -61.60
C THR A 68 -3.83 5.27 -62.67
N TYR A 69 -3.56 6.14 -63.63
CA TYR A 69 -4.46 6.49 -64.72
C TYR A 69 -3.66 6.75 -66.01
N THR A 70 -4.32 6.60 -67.15
CA THR A 70 -3.71 6.92 -68.46
C THR A 70 -3.52 8.44 -68.58
N ALA A 71 -2.33 8.88 -68.99
CA ALA A 71 -1.99 10.30 -69.10
C ALA A 71 -3.03 11.08 -69.93
N GLY A 72 -3.42 12.27 -69.44
CA GLY A 72 -4.42 13.14 -70.09
C GLY A 72 -5.72 13.34 -69.30
N ALA A 73 -5.94 12.62 -68.19
CA ALA A 73 -7.09 12.88 -67.32
C ALA A 73 -6.87 14.07 -66.39
N THR A 74 -7.90 14.89 -66.19
CA THR A 74 -7.95 15.91 -65.13
C THR A 74 -8.85 15.45 -63.99
N TRP A 75 -8.49 15.83 -62.75
CA TRP A 75 -9.16 15.37 -61.53
C TRP A 75 -9.73 16.53 -60.74
N SER A 76 -10.94 16.35 -60.20
CA SER A 76 -11.55 17.31 -59.28
C SER A 76 -12.27 16.60 -58.13
N SER A 77 -12.51 17.35 -57.05
CA SER A 77 -13.39 16.92 -55.97
C SER A 77 -14.52 17.93 -55.84
N THR A 78 -15.75 17.46 -55.66
CA THR A 78 -16.91 18.33 -55.41
C THR A 78 -16.81 19.04 -54.05
N ASN A 79 -16.02 18.50 -53.11
CA ASN A 79 -15.70 19.16 -51.85
C ASN A 79 -14.27 18.81 -51.39
N PRO A 80 -13.25 19.56 -51.83
CA PRO A 80 -11.84 19.34 -51.44
C PRO A 80 -11.57 19.45 -49.93
N ALA A 81 -12.45 20.11 -49.17
CA ALA A 81 -12.34 20.19 -47.71
C ALA A 81 -12.82 18.91 -46.99
N VAL A 82 -13.60 18.07 -47.66
CA VAL A 82 -13.99 16.74 -47.18
C VAL A 82 -13.07 15.66 -47.74
N ALA A 83 -12.87 15.62 -49.06
CA ALA A 83 -11.92 14.71 -49.70
C ALA A 83 -11.14 15.45 -50.79
N ARG A 84 -9.82 15.49 -50.69
CA ARG A 84 -8.95 16.16 -51.66
C ARG A 84 -8.37 15.15 -52.64
N VAL A 85 -8.34 15.50 -53.92
CA VAL A 85 -7.64 14.72 -54.95
C VAL A 85 -6.44 15.51 -55.48
N THR A 86 -5.30 14.85 -55.62
CA THR A 86 -4.12 15.35 -56.35
C THR A 86 -3.80 14.39 -57.48
N SER A 87 -3.19 14.89 -58.55
CA SER A 87 -2.73 14.08 -59.67
C SER A 87 -1.36 14.54 -60.15
N ALA A 88 -0.57 13.62 -60.68
CA ALA A 88 0.79 13.85 -61.16
C ALA A 88 0.90 13.47 -62.64
N ALA A 89 1.76 14.19 -63.37
CA ALA A 89 2.04 13.93 -64.79
C ALA A 89 2.57 12.50 -65.06
N SER A 90 3.05 11.80 -64.02
CA SER A 90 3.44 10.39 -64.04
C SER A 90 2.27 9.41 -64.13
N GLY A 91 1.02 9.89 -64.22
CA GLY A 91 -0.17 9.04 -64.32
C GLY A 91 -0.60 8.48 -62.96
N VAL A 92 -0.33 9.19 -61.86
CA VAL A 92 -0.72 8.79 -60.49
C VAL A 92 -1.68 9.82 -59.89
N PHE A 93 -2.79 9.37 -59.31
CA PHE A 93 -3.69 10.19 -58.50
C PHE A 93 -3.66 9.74 -57.04
N THR A 94 -3.97 10.66 -56.13
CA THR A 94 -4.10 10.38 -54.69
C THR A 94 -5.35 11.08 -54.15
N VAL A 95 -6.20 10.33 -53.44
CA VAL A 95 -7.37 10.86 -52.72
C VAL A 95 -7.08 10.83 -51.23
N THR A 96 -7.17 11.97 -50.56
CA THR A 96 -6.96 12.14 -49.12
C THR A 96 -8.28 12.51 -48.43
N GLY A 97 -8.64 11.81 -47.36
CA GLY A 97 -9.74 12.20 -46.47
C GLY A 97 -9.33 13.39 -45.60
N VAL A 98 -10.04 14.51 -45.68
CA VAL A 98 -9.66 15.78 -45.02
C VAL A 98 -10.55 16.10 -43.82
N SER A 99 -11.86 15.92 -43.93
CA SER A 99 -12.81 16.13 -42.81
C SER A 99 -14.02 15.23 -42.94
N ASN A 100 -14.79 15.07 -41.85
CA ASN A 100 -15.99 14.23 -41.85
C ASN A 100 -17.00 14.73 -42.90
N GLY A 101 -17.45 13.85 -43.79
CA GLY A 101 -18.49 14.17 -44.76
C GLY A 101 -18.50 13.23 -45.96
N THR A 102 -19.25 13.60 -46.98
CA THR A 102 -19.23 12.92 -48.29
C THR A 102 -18.81 13.93 -49.36
N ALA A 103 -17.91 13.52 -50.25
CA ALA A 103 -17.53 14.25 -51.46
C ALA A 103 -17.56 13.29 -52.65
N TYR A 104 -17.49 13.82 -53.86
CA TYR A 104 -17.33 13.03 -55.08
C TYR A 104 -16.03 13.43 -55.77
N VAL A 105 -15.19 12.45 -56.08
CA VAL A 105 -13.98 12.64 -56.87
C VAL A 105 -14.30 12.29 -58.32
N ARG A 106 -13.96 13.18 -59.24
CA ARG A 106 -14.28 13.07 -60.65
C ARG A 106 -13.02 13.07 -61.49
N ALA A 107 -12.96 12.18 -62.48
CA ALA A 107 -11.94 12.17 -63.51
C ALA A 107 -12.56 12.53 -64.87
N PHE A 108 -11.93 13.43 -65.61
CA PHE A 108 -12.37 13.88 -66.93
C PHE A 108 -11.34 13.49 -67.97
N THR A 109 -11.78 12.88 -69.07
CA THR A 109 -10.91 12.57 -70.22
C THR A 109 -11.73 12.61 -71.50
N ASN A 110 -11.31 13.37 -72.50
CA ASN A 110 -11.95 13.42 -73.84
C ASN A 110 -13.49 13.51 -73.78
N GLY A 111 -14.03 14.40 -72.95
CA GLY A 111 -15.47 14.61 -72.80
C GLY A 111 -16.24 13.57 -71.96
N THR A 112 -15.55 12.53 -71.47
CA THR A 112 -16.14 11.51 -70.59
C THR A 112 -15.83 11.82 -69.12
N VAL A 113 -16.80 11.59 -68.23
CA VAL A 113 -16.66 11.75 -66.79
C VAL A 113 -16.84 10.41 -66.10
N ALA A 114 -15.91 10.10 -65.21
CA ALA A 114 -16.07 9.06 -64.21
C ALA A 114 -16.15 9.67 -62.81
N GLU A 115 -17.01 9.13 -61.96
CA GLU A 115 -17.24 9.64 -60.61
C GLU A 115 -17.10 8.54 -59.56
N MET A 116 -16.47 8.88 -58.43
CA MET A 116 -16.33 8.03 -57.26
C MET A 116 -16.86 8.78 -56.04
N ARG A 117 -17.83 8.20 -55.32
CA ARG A 117 -18.30 8.74 -54.03
C ARG A 117 -17.24 8.46 -52.98
N VAL A 118 -16.83 9.47 -52.23
CA VAL A 118 -15.87 9.34 -51.12
C VAL A 118 -16.59 9.71 -49.82
N THR A 119 -16.73 8.72 -48.93
CA THR A 119 -17.25 8.93 -47.57
C THR A 119 -16.06 9.01 -46.62
N VAL A 120 -15.87 10.17 -46.00
CA VAL A 120 -14.83 10.38 -45.00
C VAL A 120 -15.48 10.38 -43.63
N THR A 121 -15.21 9.35 -42.83
CA THR A 121 -15.67 9.34 -41.44
C THR A 121 -14.64 10.05 -40.59
N GLY A 122 -15.08 11.07 -39.85
CA GLY A 122 -14.26 11.68 -38.81
C GLY A 122 -13.89 10.61 -37.79
N GLY A 123 -12.60 10.39 -37.59
CA GLY A 123 -12.16 9.71 -36.38
C GLY A 123 -12.73 10.51 -35.22
N THR A 124 -13.63 9.92 -34.45
CA THR A 124 -14.12 10.56 -33.23
C THR A 124 -12.89 10.82 -32.37
N THR A 125 -12.60 12.10 -32.07
CA THR A 125 -11.55 12.46 -31.11
C THR A 125 -11.84 11.65 -29.86
N ALA A 126 -10.93 10.73 -29.54
CA ALA A 126 -11.15 9.80 -28.45
C ALA A 126 -11.22 10.59 -27.14
N THR A 127 -12.37 10.58 -26.47
CA THR A 127 -12.56 11.28 -25.19
C THR A 127 -12.65 10.27 -24.06
N VAL A 128 -11.79 10.40 -23.05
CA VAL A 128 -11.86 9.55 -21.84
C VAL A 128 -12.80 10.21 -20.83
N SER A 129 -13.90 9.53 -20.51
CA SER A 129 -14.89 10.01 -19.53
C SER A 129 -14.58 9.57 -18.10
N GLY A 130 -13.99 8.37 -17.91
CA GLY A 130 -13.70 7.82 -16.59
C GLY A 130 -12.89 6.52 -16.61
N VAL A 131 -12.58 6.02 -15.42
CA VAL A 131 -12.01 4.68 -15.18
C VAL A 131 -12.94 3.99 -14.19
N THR A 132 -13.18 2.69 -14.38
CA THR A 132 -13.93 1.85 -13.44
C THR A 132 -13.09 0.63 -13.06
N LEU A 133 -13.32 0.11 -11.87
CA LEU A 133 -12.63 -1.06 -11.34
C LEU A 133 -13.63 -2.21 -11.16
N SER A 134 -13.20 -3.44 -11.40
CA SER A 134 -14.04 -4.63 -11.21
C SER A 134 -14.40 -4.90 -9.74
N ALA A 135 -13.77 -4.21 -8.79
CA ALA A 135 -14.04 -4.28 -7.37
C ALA A 135 -13.76 -2.93 -6.68
N SER A 136 -14.55 -2.60 -5.66
CA SER A 136 -14.35 -1.43 -4.79
C SER A 136 -13.43 -1.72 -3.60
N SER A 137 -13.26 -2.99 -3.25
CA SER A 137 -12.30 -3.44 -2.24
C SER A 137 -11.78 -4.85 -2.53
N VAL A 138 -10.63 -5.18 -1.97
CA VAL A 138 -10.07 -6.54 -1.94
C VAL A 138 -9.59 -6.87 -0.54
N SER A 139 -9.98 -8.05 -0.04
CA SER A 139 -9.45 -8.63 1.19
C SER A 139 -8.42 -9.70 0.84
N LEU A 140 -7.24 -9.59 1.45
CA LEU A 140 -6.05 -10.43 1.23
C LEU A 140 -5.46 -10.85 2.58
N THR A 141 -4.65 -11.90 2.57
CA THR A 141 -3.67 -12.19 3.63
C THR A 141 -2.25 -11.96 3.08
N PRO A 142 -1.23 -11.75 3.93
CA PRO A 142 0.15 -11.60 3.48
C PRO A 142 0.58 -12.71 2.51
N GLY A 143 1.18 -12.33 1.38
CA GLY A 143 1.62 -13.25 0.32
C GLY A 143 0.54 -13.64 -0.68
N THR A 144 -0.74 -13.43 -0.40
CA THR A 144 -1.83 -13.70 -1.37
C THR A 144 -2.06 -12.52 -2.30
N SER A 145 -2.68 -12.80 -3.45
CA SER A 145 -2.94 -11.79 -4.47
C SER A 145 -4.32 -11.93 -5.09
N LYS A 146 -4.92 -10.81 -5.48
CA LYS A 146 -6.12 -10.77 -6.33
C LYS A 146 -5.90 -9.81 -7.49
N THR A 147 -6.44 -10.17 -8.65
CA THR A 147 -6.36 -9.33 -9.84
C THR A 147 -7.60 -8.46 -9.91
N VAL A 148 -7.39 -7.16 -10.10
CA VAL A 148 -8.46 -6.19 -10.34
C VAL A 148 -8.32 -5.64 -11.75
N THR A 149 -9.42 -5.68 -12.50
CA THR A 149 -9.44 -5.16 -13.87
C THR A 149 -9.90 -3.71 -13.85
N ALA A 150 -9.14 -2.84 -14.53
CA ALA A 150 -9.55 -1.47 -14.79
C ALA A 150 -10.11 -1.35 -16.21
N THR A 151 -11.25 -0.66 -16.36
CA THR A 151 -11.88 -0.38 -17.65
C THR A 151 -11.93 1.12 -17.87
N VAL A 152 -11.32 1.60 -18.96
CA VAL A 152 -11.33 3.02 -19.36
C VAL A 152 -12.58 3.28 -20.20
N GLN A 153 -13.39 4.23 -19.75
CA GLN A 153 -14.64 4.62 -20.38
C GLN A 153 -14.44 5.86 -21.26
N GLY A 154 -15.18 5.95 -22.37
CA GLY A 154 -15.08 7.08 -23.27
C GLY A 154 -15.79 6.89 -24.60
N SER A 155 -15.64 7.87 -25.51
CA SER A 155 -16.15 7.81 -26.88
C SER A 155 -15.00 7.80 -27.90
N GLY A 156 -15.21 7.16 -29.04
CA GLY A 156 -14.17 6.93 -30.05
C GLY A 156 -13.16 5.85 -29.66
N SER A 157 -11.98 5.87 -30.28
CA SER A 157 -10.93 4.87 -30.04
C SER A 157 -10.09 5.23 -28.81
N VAL A 158 -10.61 4.92 -27.61
CA VAL A 158 -9.91 5.17 -26.33
C VAL A 158 -8.92 4.06 -25.96
N SER A 159 -7.78 4.46 -25.40
CA SER A 159 -6.79 3.51 -24.88
C SER A 159 -7.27 2.90 -23.57
N GLN A 160 -7.23 1.57 -23.48
CA GLN A 160 -7.54 0.83 -22.26
C GLN A 160 -6.34 0.71 -21.31
N ALA A 161 -5.20 1.31 -21.64
CA ALA A 161 -4.01 1.25 -20.81
C ALA A 161 -4.15 2.15 -19.56
N VAL A 162 -3.76 1.60 -18.41
CA VAL A 162 -3.72 2.31 -17.13
C VAL A 162 -2.36 2.15 -16.47
N THR A 163 -2.00 3.11 -15.61
CA THR A 163 -0.90 2.96 -14.64
C THR A 163 -1.49 2.71 -13.26
N TRP A 164 -0.86 1.81 -12.51
CA TRP A 164 -1.27 1.44 -11.17
C TRP A 164 -0.34 2.03 -10.12
N SER A 165 -0.89 2.39 -8.96
CA SER A 165 -0.13 2.78 -7.78
C SER A 165 -0.79 2.30 -6.49
N SER A 166 0.01 2.15 -5.45
CA SER A 166 -0.44 1.89 -4.07
C SER A 166 -0.09 3.07 -3.19
N SER A 167 -0.97 3.43 -2.26
CA SER A 167 -0.68 4.42 -1.22
C SER A 167 0.31 3.90 -0.16
N ASN A 168 0.43 2.58 0.00
CA ASN A 168 1.35 1.95 0.94
C ASN A 168 1.80 0.57 0.44
N THR A 169 2.98 0.52 -0.18
CA THR A 169 3.56 -0.72 -0.70
C THR A 169 4.05 -1.68 0.39
N GLY A 170 4.21 -1.22 1.63
CA GLY A 170 4.50 -2.09 2.78
C GLY A 170 3.28 -2.91 3.22
N VAL A 171 2.07 -2.46 2.86
CA VAL A 171 0.81 -3.16 3.16
C VAL A 171 0.32 -3.94 1.94
N ALA A 172 0.16 -3.29 0.78
CA ALA A 172 -0.23 -3.97 -0.45
C ALA A 172 0.46 -3.36 -1.67
N THR A 173 0.97 -4.20 -2.55
CA THR A 173 1.56 -3.81 -3.83
C THR A 173 0.60 -4.09 -4.97
N VAL A 174 0.79 -3.42 -6.11
CA VAL A 174 0.04 -3.68 -7.35
C VAL A 174 1.02 -3.64 -8.52
N ASP A 175 0.90 -4.58 -9.45
CA ASP A 175 1.73 -4.59 -10.66
C ASP A 175 1.04 -3.92 -11.87
N GLY A 176 1.75 -3.83 -13.00
CA GLY A 176 1.23 -3.21 -14.23
C GLY A 176 0.02 -3.93 -14.85
N THR A 177 -0.33 -5.13 -14.39
CA THR A 177 -1.50 -5.89 -14.84
C THR A 177 -2.71 -5.74 -13.92
N GLY A 178 -2.57 -5.02 -12.79
CA GLY A 178 -3.62 -4.87 -11.79
C GLY A 178 -3.67 -6.01 -10.77
N ARG A 179 -2.60 -6.82 -10.66
CA ARG A 179 -2.49 -7.86 -9.63
C ARG A 179 -2.08 -7.22 -8.31
N VAL A 180 -3.02 -7.13 -7.38
CA VAL A 180 -2.81 -6.61 -6.02
C VAL A 180 -2.32 -7.73 -5.13
N THR A 181 -1.17 -7.54 -4.46
CA THR A 181 -0.55 -8.53 -3.57
C THR A 181 -0.47 -7.97 -2.15
N GLY A 182 -0.95 -8.73 -1.17
CA GLY A 182 -0.83 -8.38 0.25
C GLY A 182 0.58 -8.61 0.75
N VAL A 183 1.15 -7.64 1.45
CA VAL A 183 2.52 -7.68 1.99
C VAL A 183 2.48 -7.83 3.50
N ALA A 184 1.79 -6.93 4.19
CA ALA A 184 1.63 -6.95 5.64
C ALA A 184 0.22 -6.51 6.02
N ALA A 185 -0.24 -6.87 7.22
CA ALA A 185 -1.57 -6.52 7.69
C ALA A 185 -1.77 -4.99 7.71
N GLY A 186 -2.95 -4.52 7.30
CA GLY A 186 -3.26 -3.10 7.20
C GLY A 186 -4.21 -2.79 6.05
N SER A 187 -4.33 -1.50 5.73
CA SER A 187 -5.13 -1.02 4.59
C SER A 187 -4.30 -0.14 3.67
N ALA A 188 -4.47 -0.31 2.35
CA ALA A 188 -3.85 0.52 1.33
C ALA A 188 -4.85 0.86 0.22
N THR A 189 -4.77 2.07 -0.32
CA THR A 189 -5.58 2.48 -1.46
C THR A 189 -4.81 2.19 -2.75
N ILE A 190 -5.40 1.35 -3.60
CA ILE A 190 -4.86 1.02 -4.93
C ILE A 190 -5.56 1.88 -5.97
N THR A 191 -4.80 2.57 -6.84
CA THR A 191 -5.33 3.52 -7.83
C THR A 191 -4.92 3.14 -9.24
N ALA A 192 -5.88 3.08 -10.16
CA ALA A 192 -5.66 2.98 -11.60
C ALA A 192 -5.87 4.35 -12.26
N THR A 193 -4.89 4.80 -13.04
CA THR A 193 -4.91 6.09 -13.76
C THR A 193 -4.88 5.83 -15.27
N SER A 194 -5.75 6.47 -16.05
CA SER A 194 -5.71 6.36 -17.51
C SER A 194 -4.40 6.94 -18.07
N VAL A 195 -3.74 6.20 -18.96
CA VAL A 195 -2.54 6.69 -19.66
C VAL A 195 -2.89 7.81 -20.65
N GLN A 196 -4.09 7.77 -21.23
CA GLN A 196 -4.54 8.77 -22.21
C GLN A 196 -4.99 10.07 -21.54
N ASN A 197 -5.50 10.01 -20.30
CA ASN A 197 -5.87 11.19 -19.53
C ASN A 197 -5.62 10.98 -18.03
N ALA A 198 -4.53 11.54 -17.53
CA ALA A 198 -4.10 11.37 -16.14
C ALA A 198 -5.06 11.96 -15.09
N THR A 199 -6.03 12.79 -15.49
CA THR A 199 -7.09 13.31 -14.58
C THR A 199 -8.18 12.28 -14.30
N LYS A 200 -8.26 11.20 -15.09
CA LYS A 200 -9.28 10.15 -14.96
C LYS A 200 -8.69 8.94 -14.24
N LYS A 201 -9.24 8.65 -13.06
CA LYS A 201 -8.75 7.63 -12.14
C LYS A 201 -9.90 6.91 -11.44
N ALA A 202 -9.62 5.73 -10.91
CA ALA A 202 -10.46 5.04 -9.95
C ALA A 202 -9.58 4.36 -8.90
N SER A 203 -10.14 4.17 -7.71
CA SER A 203 -9.43 3.58 -6.58
C SER A 203 -10.27 2.52 -5.87
N LEU A 204 -9.59 1.56 -5.25
CA LEU A 204 -10.18 0.55 -4.38
C LEU A 204 -9.40 0.45 -3.07
N THR A 205 -10.04 -0.08 -2.03
CA THR A 205 -9.38 -0.36 -0.74
C THR A 205 -8.87 -1.80 -0.70
N ALA A 206 -7.57 -1.98 -0.53
CA ALA A 206 -6.94 -3.27 -0.28
C ALA A 206 -6.73 -3.44 1.24
N THR A 207 -7.46 -4.37 1.84
CA THR A 207 -7.31 -4.73 3.25
C THR A 207 -6.55 -6.05 3.34
N VAL A 208 -5.41 -6.02 4.01
CA VAL A 208 -4.63 -7.21 4.31
C VAL A 208 -4.88 -7.57 5.77
N THR A 209 -5.45 -8.74 6.01
CA THR A 209 -5.70 -9.24 7.35
C THR A 209 -4.59 -10.21 7.70
N ALA A 210 -4.03 -10.10 8.91
CA ALA A 210 -3.13 -11.13 9.42
C ALA A 210 -3.85 -12.49 9.38
N PRO A 211 -3.16 -13.60 9.06
CA PRO A 211 -3.78 -14.90 9.17
C PRO A 211 -4.27 -15.08 10.61
N THR A 212 -5.54 -15.39 10.78
CA THR A 212 -6.03 -15.94 12.05
C THR A 212 -5.19 -17.19 12.32
N PRO A 213 -4.61 -17.36 13.53
CA PRO A 213 -3.83 -18.56 13.81
C PRO A 213 -4.72 -19.77 13.54
N THR A 214 -4.38 -20.52 12.49
CA THR A 214 -5.00 -21.83 12.27
C THR A 214 -4.52 -22.70 13.41
N PRO A 215 -5.41 -23.37 14.17
CA PRO A 215 -4.96 -24.26 15.23
C PRO A 215 -4.08 -25.32 14.57
N THR A 216 -2.79 -25.30 14.91
CA THR A 216 -1.86 -26.36 14.55
C THR A 216 -2.46 -27.67 15.06
N PRO A 217 -2.60 -28.73 14.23
CA PRO A 217 -2.96 -30.04 14.75
C PRO A 217 -1.93 -30.41 15.81
N THR A 218 -2.41 -30.54 17.05
CA THR A 218 -1.63 -30.90 18.22
C THR A 218 -0.84 -32.18 17.92
N PRO A 219 0.50 -32.21 18.08
CA PRO A 219 1.21 -33.49 18.08
C PRO A 219 0.59 -34.35 19.19
N THR A 220 0.23 -35.59 18.87
CA THR A 220 -0.32 -36.55 19.83
C THR A 220 0.52 -36.52 21.12
N PRO A 221 -0.06 -36.14 22.27
CA PRO A 221 0.71 -36.00 23.49
C PRO A 221 1.20 -37.37 23.94
N THR A 222 2.53 -37.49 24.10
CA THR A 222 3.11 -38.42 25.07
C THR A 222 2.41 -38.16 26.42
N PRO A 223 1.95 -39.19 27.15
CA PRO A 223 1.15 -38.98 28.36
C PRO A 223 1.95 -38.22 29.41
N THR A 224 1.64 -36.93 29.55
CA THR A 224 2.03 -36.09 30.70
C THR A 224 1.19 -36.53 31.90
N PRO A 225 1.80 -36.69 33.09
CA PRO A 225 1.08 -37.07 34.29
C PRO A 225 -0.07 -36.10 34.61
N THR A 226 -1.13 -36.68 35.16
CA THR A 226 -2.37 -36.04 35.61
C THR A 226 -2.11 -34.69 36.32
N PRO A 227 -2.82 -33.61 35.96
CA PRO A 227 -2.62 -32.29 36.57
C PRO A 227 -3.06 -32.32 38.03
N THR A 228 -2.16 -31.83 38.90
CA THR A 228 -2.48 -31.43 40.27
C THR A 228 -3.44 -30.23 40.22
N PRO A 229 -4.56 -30.23 40.97
CA PRO A 229 -5.43 -29.06 41.06
C PRO A 229 -4.69 -27.89 41.70
N GLY A 230 -4.58 -26.73 41.00
CA GLY A 230 -4.17 -25.47 41.64
C GLY A 230 -3.29 -24.46 40.87
N ALA A 231 -3.14 -24.51 39.54
CA ALA A 231 -2.45 -23.44 38.80
C ALA A 231 -3.34 -22.86 37.70
N ASP A 232 -3.81 -21.63 37.89
CA ASP A 232 -4.47 -20.81 36.89
C ASP A 232 -3.45 -20.10 35.98
N THR A 233 -3.96 -19.59 34.86
CA THR A 233 -3.19 -18.91 33.84
C THR A 233 -2.90 -17.48 34.24
N PHE A 234 -1.72 -16.95 33.86
CA PHE A 234 -1.39 -15.56 34.17
C PHE A 234 -2.41 -14.57 33.58
N ASN A 235 -2.85 -13.58 34.34
CA ASN A 235 -3.70 -12.49 33.87
C ASN A 235 -3.19 -11.10 34.28
N ILE A 236 -3.71 -10.07 33.60
CA ILE A 236 -3.49 -8.68 33.99
C ILE A 236 -4.87 -8.02 34.05
N THR A 237 -5.24 -7.55 35.23
CA THR A 237 -6.49 -6.81 35.42
C THR A 237 -6.26 -5.33 35.16
N VAL A 238 -6.83 -4.80 34.08
CA VAL A 238 -6.80 -3.36 33.78
C VAL A 238 -7.98 -2.66 34.45
N ILE A 239 -7.68 -1.61 35.22
CA ILE A 239 -8.66 -0.84 35.99
C ILE A 239 -8.66 0.59 35.48
N PHE A 240 -9.82 1.04 35.01
CA PHE A 240 -10.02 2.43 34.60
C PHE A 240 -10.70 3.22 35.74
N PRO A 241 -10.15 4.38 36.15
CA PRO A 241 -10.83 5.25 37.11
C PRO A 241 -12.24 5.64 36.62
N ALA A 242 -13.17 5.86 37.54
CA ALA A 242 -14.56 6.19 37.20
C ALA A 242 -14.71 7.46 36.36
N ASN A 243 -13.78 8.40 36.51
CA ASN A 243 -13.67 9.65 35.75
C ASN A 243 -12.68 9.56 34.58
N SER A 244 -12.39 8.35 34.07
CA SER A 244 -11.50 8.15 32.94
C SER A 244 -11.97 8.94 31.71
N ASN A 245 -11.05 9.67 31.09
CA ASN A 245 -11.22 10.39 29.83
C ASN A 245 -10.89 9.54 28.59
N LEU A 246 -10.58 8.25 28.76
CA LEU A 246 -10.25 7.34 27.66
C LEU A 246 -11.51 6.93 26.90
N THR A 247 -11.40 6.87 25.57
CA THR A 247 -12.46 6.32 24.70
C THR A 247 -12.56 4.79 24.86
N GLU A 248 -13.67 4.19 24.45
CA GLU A 248 -13.81 2.72 24.45
C GLU A 248 -12.77 2.03 23.54
N GLY A 249 -12.40 2.66 22.42
CA GLY A 249 -11.32 2.16 21.55
C GLY A 249 -9.97 2.15 22.25
N GLN A 250 -9.65 3.20 22.99
CA GLN A 250 -8.42 3.30 23.78
C GLN A 250 -8.41 2.30 24.93
N LYS A 251 -9.52 2.15 25.67
CA LYS A 251 -9.65 1.13 26.72
C LYS A 251 -9.46 -0.29 26.17
N ALA A 252 -10.04 -0.59 25.01
CA ALA A 252 -9.85 -1.87 24.33
C ALA A 252 -8.38 -2.14 23.95
N ALA A 253 -7.60 -1.09 23.66
CA ALA A 253 -6.17 -1.23 23.38
C ALA A 253 -5.36 -1.66 24.63
N PHE A 254 -5.68 -1.12 25.81
CA PHE A 254 -5.10 -1.59 27.08
C PHE A 254 -5.46 -3.04 27.38
N THR A 255 -6.73 -3.42 27.21
CA THR A 255 -7.15 -4.83 27.38
C THR A 255 -6.43 -5.76 26.40
N SER A 256 -6.21 -5.32 25.15
CA SER A 256 -5.47 -6.09 24.16
C SER A 256 -4.00 -6.28 24.54
N ALA A 257 -3.37 -5.24 25.11
CA ALA A 257 -2.00 -5.33 25.62
C ALA A 257 -1.90 -6.28 26.83
N ALA A 258 -2.85 -6.19 27.77
CA ALA A 258 -2.94 -7.09 28.92
C ALA A 258 -3.04 -8.55 28.49
N ASN A 259 -3.91 -8.84 27.52
CA ASN A 259 -4.04 -10.17 26.94
C ASN A 259 -2.74 -10.63 26.25
N ARG A 260 -2.05 -9.72 25.53
CA ARG A 260 -0.80 -10.05 24.84
C ARG A 260 0.33 -10.41 25.80
N TRP A 261 0.46 -9.70 26.93
CA TRP A 261 1.42 -10.06 27.98
C TRP A 261 1.04 -11.35 28.70
N SER A 262 -0.25 -11.55 28.96
CA SER A 262 -0.78 -12.78 29.59
C SER A 262 -0.52 -14.04 28.75
N GLN A 263 -0.37 -13.91 27.43
CA GLN A 263 -0.01 -15.04 26.55
C GLN A 263 1.46 -15.47 26.67
N VAL A 264 2.37 -14.57 27.04
CA VAL A 264 3.81 -14.86 27.14
C VAL A 264 4.26 -15.20 28.55
N ILE A 265 3.44 -14.91 29.55
CA ILE A 265 3.68 -15.34 30.94
C ILE A 265 2.86 -16.60 31.18
N ALA A 266 3.53 -17.73 31.39
CA ALA A 266 2.94 -19.05 31.30
C ALA A 266 2.19 -19.52 32.55
N ALA A 267 2.46 -18.91 33.71
CA ALA A 267 1.89 -19.32 34.99
C ALA A 267 1.47 -18.10 35.81
N GLY A 268 0.32 -18.23 36.48
CA GLY A 268 -0.12 -17.28 37.50
C GLY A 268 0.87 -17.17 38.67
N LEU A 269 0.71 -16.08 39.39
CA LEU A 269 1.29 -15.68 40.65
C LEU A 269 0.22 -15.80 41.74
N PRO A 270 0.60 -15.95 43.02
CA PRO A 270 -0.40 -16.09 44.08
C PRO A 270 -1.32 -14.88 44.22
N ASP A 271 -2.62 -15.07 44.38
CA ASP A 271 -3.56 -13.99 44.69
C ASP A 271 -3.18 -13.22 45.96
N VAL A 272 -3.40 -11.90 45.94
CA VAL A 272 -3.22 -11.04 47.11
C VAL A 272 -4.49 -10.23 47.35
N ALA A 273 -5.17 -10.52 48.45
CA ALA A 273 -6.35 -9.77 48.87
C ALA A 273 -6.01 -8.44 49.56
N ASN A 274 -6.99 -7.55 49.64
CA ASN A 274 -6.94 -6.28 50.39
C ASN A 274 -5.85 -5.30 49.91
N VAL A 275 -5.58 -5.27 48.61
CA VAL A 275 -4.61 -4.34 48.00
C VAL A 275 -5.29 -3.01 47.73
N ARG A 276 -4.76 -1.94 48.32
CA ARG A 276 -5.25 -0.57 48.14
C ARG A 276 -4.53 0.07 46.95
N ILE A 277 -5.27 0.36 45.87
CA ILE A 277 -4.72 0.94 44.63
C ILE A 277 -4.96 2.47 44.56
N SER A 278 -4.39 3.15 43.58
CA SER A 278 -4.49 4.62 43.49
C SER A 278 -5.91 5.18 43.29
N THR A 279 -6.85 4.38 42.80
CA THR A 279 -8.22 4.84 42.48
C THR A 279 -9.10 5.16 43.68
N GLY A 280 -8.74 4.73 44.89
CA GLY A 280 -9.74 4.69 45.99
C GLY A 280 -10.14 3.27 46.41
N GLN A 281 -9.96 2.30 45.50
CA GLN A 281 -10.44 0.94 45.71
C GLN A 281 -9.47 0.07 46.51
N THR A 282 -10.05 -0.91 47.20
CA THR A 282 -9.37 -2.06 47.76
C THR A 282 -9.83 -3.27 46.97
N ILE A 283 -8.87 -4.02 46.40
CA ILE A 283 -9.15 -5.14 45.49
C ILE A 283 -8.42 -6.41 45.94
N THR A 284 -8.86 -7.53 45.42
CA THR A 284 -8.01 -8.73 45.31
C THR A 284 -7.27 -8.65 43.98
N VAL A 285 -5.94 -8.74 44.04
CA VAL A 285 -5.11 -8.84 42.84
C VAL A 285 -4.86 -10.30 42.57
N ASP A 286 -5.48 -10.79 41.52
CA ASP A 286 -5.06 -11.96 40.76
C ASP A 286 -3.93 -11.49 39.81
N ASP A 287 -2.76 -12.12 39.94
CA ASP A 287 -1.49 -11.80 39.25
C ASP A 287 -0.96 -10.37 39.27
N VAL A 288 -1.47 -9.49 38.42
CA VAL A 288 -1.07 -8.08 38.33
C VAL A 288 -2.29 -7.21 38.04
N ALA A 289 -2.45 -6.15 38.82
CA ALA A 289 -3.43 -5.10 38.52
C ALA A 289 -2.74 -3.85 37.94
N ILE A 290 -3.34 -3.23 36.93
CA ILE A 290 -2.83 -2.01 36.32
C ILE A 290 -3.93 -0.96 36.30
N VAL A 291 -3.69 0.19 36.94
CA VAL A 291 -4.58 1.34 36.82
C VAL A 291 -4.17 2.14 35.58
N ALA A 292 -5.09 2.25 34.61
CA ALA A 292 -4.86 2.94 33.34
C ALA A 292 -5.74 4.19 33.20
N SER A 293 -5.15 5.32 32.80
CA SER A 293 -5.88 6.58 32.60
C SER A 293 -5.24 7.47 31.53
N GLY A 294 -6.04 8.35 30.92
CA GLY A 294 -5.50 9.54 30.29
C GLY A 294 -5.29 10.63 31.33
N ALA A 295 -4.18 11.35 31.26
CA ALA A 295 -3.82 12.42 32.19
C ALA A 295 -3.29 13.62 31.40
N ASP A 296 -3.39 14.82 31.98
CA ASP A 296 -2.71 15.98 31.43
C ASP A 296 -1.26 15.96 31.92
N ILE A 297 -0.32 15.63 31.03
CA ILE A 297 1.09 15.45 31.41
C ILE A 297 1.90 16.71 31.05
N ASP A 298 2.06 17.00 29.77
CA ASP A 298 2.83 18.16 29.29
C ASP A 298 2.37 18.71 27.92
N GLY A 299 1.30 18.16 27.36
CA GLY A 299 0.70 18.62 26.12
C GLY A 299 1.29 17.90 24.90
N PRO A 300 0.98 18.36 23.67
CA PRO A 300 1.21 17.56 22.48
C PRO A 300 2.69 17.31 22.16
N GLY A 301 3.05 16.07 21.84
CA GLY A 301 4.32 15.67 21.21
C GLY A 301 5.54 15.67 22.13
N GLN A 302 5.32 15.79 23.44
CA GLN A 302 6.34 15.60 24.46
C GLN A 302 6.16 14.22 25.09
N ILE A 303 5.74 14.10 26.35
CA ILE A 303 5.63 12.80 27.02
C ILE A 303 4.37 12.07 26.54
N LEU A 304 4.55 10.94 25.86
CA LEU A 304 3.43 10.13 25.37
C LEU A 304 2.72 9.39 26.51
N GLY A 305 3.48 8.97 27.52
CA GLY A 305 2.98 8.22 28.65
C GLY A 305 3.99 8.09 29.79
N GLN A 306 3.52 7.49 30.86
CA GLN A 306 4.34 7.06 31.98
C GLN A 306 3.77 5.79 32.57
N ALA A 307 4.64 4.83 32.82
CA ALA A 307 4.22 3.56 33.39
C ALA A 307 5.26 2.93 34.30
N GLY A 308 4.76 2.07 35.17
CA GLY A 308 5.61 1.22 35.98
C GLY A 308 4.94 0.69 37.25
N PRO A 309 5.64 -0.21 37.96
CA PRO A 309 5.11 -0.79 39.19
C PRO A 309 5.03 0.26 40.30
N ARG A 310 3.93 0.21 41.07
CA ARG A 310 3.73 1.02 42.27
C ARG A 310 3.97 0.23 43.54
N GLN A 311 3.80 -1.08 43.49
CA GLN A 311 4.02 -1.98 44.61
C GLN A 311 4.50 -3.34 44.12
N ALA A 312 5.49 -3.91 44.79
CA ALA A 312 5.94 -5.28 44.58
C ALA A 312 5.22 -6.26 45.52
N ARG A 313 5.22 -7.53 45.13
CA ARG A 313 4.73 -8.65 45.95
C ARG A 313 5.66 -8.86 47.15
N SER A 314 5.09 -9.21 48.31
CA SER A 314 5.87 -9.45 49.52
C SER A 314 6.87 -10.60 49.31
N GLY A 315 8.13 -10.38 49.71
CA GLY A 315 9.19 -11.39 49.58
C GLY A 315 9.79 -11.56 48.18
N GLY A 316 9.42 -10.70 47.21
CA GLY A 316 9.95 -10.75 45.85
C GLY A 316 10.07 -9.38 45.19
N THR A 317 10.54 -9.37 43.94
CA THR A 317 10.63 -8.15 43.11
C THR A 317 9.50 -8.06 42.09
N LEU A 318 8.67 -9.09 41.93
CA LEU A 318 7.61 -9.07 40.94
C LEU A 318 6.53 -8.04 41.33
N PRO A 319 6.09 -7.19 40.38
CA PRO A 319 4.98 -6.28 40.56
C PRO A 319 3.74 -6.97 41.10
N LEU A 320 3.09 -6.31 42.06
CA LEU A 320 1.75 -6.63 42.50
C LEU A 320 0.74 -5.76 41.74
N TRP A 321 0.99 -4.45 41.68
CA TRP A 321 0.21 -3.55 40.85
C TRP A 321 1.04 -2.37 40.37
N GLY A 322 0.58 -1.76 39.28
CA GLY A 322 1.23 -0.59 38.69
C GLY A 322 0.25 0.40 38.09
N GLU A 323 0.82 1.45 37.50
CA GLU A 323 0.07 2.52 36.86
C GLU A 323 0.55 2.71 35.43
N MET A 324 -0.37 3.12 34.57
CA MET A 324 -0.12 3.61 33.22
C MET A 324 -0.92 4.88 33.01
N GLN A 325 -0.26 5.99 32.73
CA GLN A 325 -0.90 7.27 32.44
C GLN A 325 -0.41 7.78 31.08
N PHE A 326 -1.34 8.04 30.17
CA PHE A 326 -1.04 8.53 28.82
C PHE A 326 -1.42 10.00 28.70
N ASP A 327 -0.64 10.81 28.00
CA ASP A 327 -1.00 12.22 27.80
C ASP A 327 -2.28 12.30 26.96
N SER A 328 -3.31 12.89 27.56
CA SER A 328 -4.63 13.08 26.94
C SER A 328 -4.55 13.86 25.62
N ALA A 329 -3.56 14.74 25.48
CA ALA A 329 -3.30 15.53 24.29
C ALA A 329 -2.77 14.71 23.11
N ASP A 330 -2.11 13.57 23.37
CA ASP A 330 -1.44 12.76 22.35
C ASP A 330 -2.23 11.51 21.95
N LEU A 331 -3.15 11.03 22.79
CA LEU A 331 -3.93 9.81 22.57
C LEU A 331 -4.61 9.74 21.20
N ALA A 332 -5.33 10.80 20.80
CA ALA A 332 -6.03 10.83 19.52
C ALA A 332 -5.05 10.79 18.33
N SER A 333 -3.87 11.40 18.47
CA SER A 333 -2.85 11.39 17.43
C SER A 333 -2.20 10.01 17.28
N MET A 334 -1.92 9.34 18.41
CA MET A 334 -1.39 7.97 18.46
C MET A 334 -2.41 6.95 17.93
N GLU A 335 -3.69 7.17 18.19
CA GLU A 335 -4.76 6.35 17.63
C GLU A 335 -4.86 6.54 16.11
N ALA A 336 -4.86 7.79 15.64
CA ALA A 336 -4.96 8.11 14.21
C ALA A 336 -3.74 7.66 13.39
N ASN A 337 -2.54 7.70 13.99
CA ASN A 337 -1.30 7.32 13.31
C ASN A 337 -0.94 5.82 13.48
N GLY A 338 -1.72 5.09 14.29
CA GLY A 338 -1.58 3.65 14.51
C GLY A 338 -0.53 3.22 15.54
N THR A 339 0.12 4.14 16.27
CA THR A 339 1.16 3.78 17.26
C THR A 339 0.60 3.45 18.64
N LEU A 340 -0.65 3.85 18.96
CA LEU A 340 -1.22 3.73 20.31
C LEU A 340 -1.12 2.32 20.90
N GLN A 341 -1.52 1.30 20.14
CA GLN A 341 -1.51 -0.09 20.61
C GLN A 341 -0.09 -0.57 20.98
N GLY A 342 0.91 -0.17 20.20
CA GLY A 342 2.31 -0.52 20.42
C GLY A 342 2.88 0.17 21.66
N VAL A 343 2.61 1.47 21.83
CA VAL A 343 3.04 2.23 23.01
C VAL A 343 2.36 1.71 24.29
N ILE A 344 1.07 1.40 24.25
CA ILE A 344 0.39 0.75 25.39
C ILE A 344 1.00 -0.61 25.72
N LEU A 345 1.34 -1.42 24.71
CA LEU A 345 1.98 -2.71 24.94
C LEU A 345 3.37 -2.56 25.58
N HIS A 346 4.14 -1.59 25.11
CA HIS A 346 5.46 -1.21 25.62
C HIS A 346 5.42 -0.77 27.09
N GLU A 347 4.59 0.23 27.39
CA GLU A 347 4.43 0.81 28.73
C GLU A 347 3.95 -0.23 29.76
N MET A 348 3.13 -1.18 29.32
CA MET A 348 2.72 -2.30 30.17
C MET A 348 3.89 -3.24 30.52
N GLY A 349 4.90 -3.35 29.64
CA GLY A 349 6.16 -4.02 29.93
C GLY A 349 6.93 -3.36 31.07
N HIS A 350 6.91 -2.01 31.13
CA HIS A 350 7.49 -1.27 32.24
C HIS A 350 6.78 -1.54 33.56
N VAL A 351 5.45 -1.68 33.56
CA VAL A 351 4.70 -2.12 34.75
C VAL A 351 5.14 -3.51 35.22
N LEU A 352 5.38 -4.44 34.28
CA LEU A 352 5.81 -5.80 34.58
C LEU A 352 7.27 -5.89 35.08
N GLY A 353 8.04 -4.81 34.99
CA GLY A 353 9.39 -4.71 35.54
C GLY A 353 10.50 -4.60 34.49
N ILE A 354 10.16 -4.65 33.20
CA ILE A 354 11.14 -4.50 32.12
C ILE A 354 11.62 -3.04 32.13
N GLY A 355 12.93 -2.81 32.16
CA GLY A 355 13.50 -1.46 32.30
C GLY A 355 13.44 -0.87 33.70
N THR A 356 12.31 -1.02 34.39
CA THR A 356 12.06 -0.42 35.72
C THR A 356 12.69 -1.21 36.87
N LEU A 357 12.86 -2.53 36.73
CA LEU A 357 13.41 -3.42 37.76
C LEU A 357 14.74 -4.08 37.34
N TRP A 358 15.44 -3.47 36.39
CA TRP A 358 16.68 -4.01 35.82
C TRP A 358 17.94 -3.74 36.63
N SER A 359 17.90 -2.95 37.70
CA SER A 359 19.09 -2.47 38.44
C SER A 359 20.11 -3.56 38.77
N LYS A 360 19.66 -4.77 39.17
CA LYS A 360 20.53 -5.92 39.49
C LYS A 360 21.14 -6.64 38.27
N PHE A 361 20.62 -6.36 37.08
CA PHE A 361 21.03 -6.96 35.81
C PHE A 361 21.78 -5.99 34.91
N LEU A 362 21.94 -4.72 35.30
CA LEU A 362 22.67 -3.74 34.51
C LEU A 362 24.15 -3.72 34.90
N SER A 363 24.99 -3.75 33.89
CA SER A 363 26.41 -3.41 33.97
C SER A 363 26.63 -2.12 33.17
N ALA A 364 26.97 -1.04 33.87
CA ALA A 364 27.21 0.28 33.29
C ALA A 364 28.64 0.75 33.57
N ASN A 365 29.24 1.51 32.65
CA ASN A 365 30.60 2.04 32.82
C ASN A 365 30.68 3.32 33.67
N ALA A 366 29.55 3.81 34.18
CA ALA A 366 29.47 4.90 35.15
C ALA A 366 28.23 4.72 36.05
N SER A 367 28.22 5.43 37.19
CA SER A 367 27.11 5.45 38.14
C SER A 367 26.73 6.91 38.47
N PRO A 368 25.44 7.28 38.57
CA PRO A 368 24.27 6.45 38.26
C PRO A 368 24.24 6.06 36.78
N CYS A 369 23.46 5.04 36.41
CA CYS A 369 23.44 4.52 35.04
C CYS A 369 23.18 5.61 33.98
N THR A 370 22.44 6.67 34.33
CA THR A 370 22.18 7.82 33.47
C THR A 370 23.44 8.59 33.05
N SER A 371 24.58 8.45 33.73
CA SER A 371 25.87 9.03 33.33
C SER A 371 26.72 8.11 32.45
N ALA A 372 26.31 6.84 32.26
CA ALA A 372 27.07 5.84 31.52
C ALA A 372 27.02 6.07 30.01
N THR A 373 28.10 5.80 29.31
CA THR A 373 28.17 5.82 27.83
C THR A 373 28.13 4.43 27.22
N LYS A 374 28.04 3.41 28.07
CA LYS A 374 27.85 2.02 27.71
C LYS A 374 27.10 1.32 28.82
N VAL A 375 25.93 0.79 28.50
CA VAL A 375 25.08 0.01 29.42
C VAL A 375 24.78 -1.33 28.78
N GLN A 376 24.87 -2.40 29.56
CA GLN A 376 24.57 -3.75 29.11
C GLN A 376 23.71 -4.46 30.14
N TYR A 377 22.76 -5.26 29.67
CA TYR A 377 22.00 -6.19 30.48
C TYR A 377 22.68 -7.56 30.51
N SER A 378 22.80 -8.13 31.71
CA SER A 378 23.55 -9.37 31.99
C SER A 378 22.69 -10.49 32.58
N GLY A 379 21.36 -10.35 32.60
CA GLY A 379 20.46 -11.42 33.00
C GLY A 379 20.66 -12.68 32.12
N THR A 380 20.69 -13.84 32.77
CA THR A 380 21.07 -15.12 32.16
C THR A 380 20.18 -15.49 30.98
N ASN A 381 18.86 -15.33 31.13
CA ASN A 381 17.89 -15.72 30.13
C ASN A 381 17.84 -14.70 28.98
N GLY A 382 17.79 -13.40 29.29
CA GLY A 382 17.84 -12.33 28.28
C GLY A 382 19.11 -12.41 27.42
N LEU A 383 20.27 -12.63 28.06
CA LEU A 383 21.53 -12.79 27.35
C LEU A 383 21.56 -14.06 26.49
N ARG A 384 21.03 -15.19 26.99
CA ARG A 384 20.91 -16.42 26.20
C ARG A 384 20.12 -16.18 24.92
N GLU A 385 18.96 -15.55 25.01
CA GLU A 385 18.12 -15.31 23.83
C GLU A 385 18.74 -14.27 22.88
N TYR A 386 19.44 -13.27 23.40
CA TYR A 386 20.24 -12.36 22.58
C TYR A 386 21.31 -13.11 21.77
N LYS A 387 22.00 -14.08 22.39
CA LYS A 387 22.98 -14.94 21.69
C LYS A 387 22.32 -15.86 20.66
N ASN A 388 21.15 -16.41 20.96
CA ASN A 388 20.38 -17.23 20.02
C ASN A 388 19.93 -16.45 18.78
N LEU A 389 19.77 -15.13 18.91
CA LEU A 389 19.49 -14.20 17.80
C LEU A 389 20.76 -13.63 17.15
N ASN A 390 21.90 -14.30 17.32
CA ASN A 390 23.19 -13.95 16.75
C ASN A 390 23.80 -12.63 17.30
N GLY A 391 23.40 -12.23 18.50
CA GLY A 391 23.95 -11.06 19.19
C GLY A 391 25.44 -11.18 19.52
N GLN A 392 26.25 -10.22 19.07
CA GLN A 392 27.72 -10.29 19.17
C GLN A 392 28.29 -9.69 20.46
N ALA A 393 27.63 -8.70 21.07
CA ALA A 393 28.14 -8.02 22.26
C ALA A 393 28.20 -8.94 23.50
N ALA A 394 29.05 -8.62 24.48
CA ALA A 394 29.22 -9.44 25.69
C ALA A 394 27.93 -9.56 26.54
N GLY A 395 27.18 -8.47 26.67
CA GLY A 395 25.84 -8.40 27.26
C GLY A 395 24.86 -7.75 26.27
N VAL A 396 23.56 -7.85 26.55
CA VAL A 396 22.51 -7.28 25.69
C VAL A 396 22.64 -5.75 25.73
N PRO A 397 22.81 -5.04 24.59
CA PRO A 397 22.92 -3.59 24.59
C PRO A 397 21.67 -2.89 25.15
N VAL A 398 21.88 -2.04 26.15
CA VAL A 398 20.83 -1.21 26.76
C VAL A 398 21.05 0.23 26.31
N GLU A 399 19.98 1.01 26.21
CA GLU A 399 20.05 2.39 25.76
C GLU A 399 20.96 3.23 26.68
N ASP A 400 21.92 3.92 26.07
CA ASP A 400 22.94 4.74 26.74
C ASP A 400 22.93 6.20 26.26
N GLN A 401 22.04 6.52 25.31
CA GLN A 401 21.76 7.85 24.80
C GLN A 401 20.40 8.34 25.36
N TYR A 402 20.02 9.56 24.96
CA TYR A 402 18.74 10.20 25.34
C TYR A 402 18.59 10.50 26.85
N GLY A 403 17.40 10.97 27.25
CA GLY A 403 17.09 11.40 28.62
C GLY A 403 16.86 10.24 29.59
N ALA A 404 16.59 10.54 30.86
CA ALA A 404 16.43 9.52 31.90
C ALA A 404 15.20 8.61 31.72
N GLY A 405 14.20 9.04 30.96
CA GLY A 405 13.06 8.19 30.56
C GLY A 405 13.47 7.06 29.61
N THR A 406 14.39 7.34 28.69
CA THR A 406 14.81 6.38 27.67
C THR A 406 16.04 5.58 28.11
N LYS A 407 17.02 6.25 28.72
CA LYS A 407 18.32 5.68 29.07
C LYS A 407 18.20 4.64 30.18
N CYS A 408 18.92 3.53 30.07
CA CYS A 408 18.94 2.42 31.04
C CYS A 408 17.63 1.63 31.23
N GLY A 409 16.49 2.15 30.77
CA GLY A 409 15.19 1.48 30.81
C GLY A 409 14.86 0.65 29.57
N HIS A 410 15.62 0.83 28.48
CA HIS A 410 15.26 0.30 27.17
C HIS A 410 16.36 -0.53 26.54
N TRP A 411 15.96 -1.42 25.63
CA TRP A 411 16.91 -1.96 24.67
C TRP A 411 17.44 -0.87 23.76
N LYS A 412 18.72 -0.97 23.39
CA LYS A 412 19.39 0.04 22.56
C LYS A 412 18.77 0.12 21.16
N GLU A 413 18.19 1.26 20.81
CA GLU A 413 17.46 1.45 19.54
C GLU A 413 18.35 1.15 18.32
N SER A 414 19.59 1.64 18.35
CA SER A 414 20.53 1.46 17.24
C SER A 414 20.93 -0.01 16.98
N VAL A 415 20.60 -0.92 17.90
CA VAL A 415 20.83 -2.36 17.76
C VAL A 415 19.53 -3.12 17.47
N PHE A 416 18.43 -2.75 18.13
CA PHE A 416 17.20 -3.53 18.13
C PHE A 416 16.06 -2.92 17.33
N GLN A 417 16.17 -1.66 16.91
CA GLN A 417 15.23 -0.96 16.04
C GLN A 417 13.77 -1.17 16.49
N SER A 418 13.00 -1.99 15.78
CA SER A 418 11.58 -2.17 16.02
C SER A 418 11.24 -3.07 17.22
N GLU A 419 12.19 -3.62 17.98
CA GLU A 419 11.85 -4.46 19.14
C GLU A 419 10.96 -3.69 20.13
N LEU A 420 9.95 -4.37 20.69
CA LEU A 420 8.93 -3.75 21.52
C LEU A 420 9.46 -2.79 22.59
N MET A 421 10.53 -3.16 23.30
CA MET A 421 11.05 -2.45 24.47
C MET A 421 12.28 -1.60 24.13
N THR A 422 12.44 -1.18 22.87
CA THR A 422 13.28 -0.02 22.56
C THR A 422 12.51 1.27 22.84
N GLY A 423 13.23 2.36 23.11
CA GLY A 423 12.61 3.65 23.44
C GLY A 423 11.98 4.39 22.25
N PHE A 424 11.56 3.69 21.18
CA PHE A 424 11.01 4.30 19.97
C PHE A 424 9.77 3.55 19.47
N ALA A 425 8.72 4.32 19.20
CA ALA A 425 7.48 3.85 18.61
C ALA A 425 7.67 3.75 17.10
N SER A 426 7.48 2.54 16.57
CA SER A 426 7.41 2.31 15.13
C SER A 426 5.96 2.41 14.66
N ARG A 427 5.74 2.99 13.48
CA ARG A 427 4.46 2.87 12.76
C ARG A 427 4.26 1.46 12.16
N GLY A 428 5.30 0.61 12.21
CA GLY A 428 5.25 -0.81 11.87
C GLY A 428 5.06 -1.68 13.12
N GLY A 429 5.18 -3.00 12.96
CA GLY A 429 5.10 -3.94 14.08
C GLY A 429 6.21 -3.69 15.10
N MET A 430 5.86 -3.70 16.39
CA MET A 430 6.77 -3.66 17.52
C MET A 430 6.88 -5.06 18.15
N PRO A 431 7.64 -6.00 17.56
CA PRO A 431 7.69 -7.39 18.00
C PRO A 431 8.18 -7.53 19.45
N MET A 432 7.41 -8.26 20.25
CA MET A 432 7.82 -8.74 21.57
C MET A 432 8.77 -9.92 21.41
N SER A 433 10.07 -9.66 21.45
CA SER A 433 11.08 -10.67 21.13
C SER A 433 11.34 -11.66 22.27
N LYS A 434 12.03 -12.75 21.94
CA LYS A 434 12.57 -13.68 22.94
C LYS A 434 13.56 -13.02 23.92
N ILE A 435 14.20 -11.91 23.56
CA ILE A 435 15.11 -11.17 24.47
C ILE A 435 14.30 -10.54 25.60
N THR A 436 13.20 -9.86 25.26
CA THR A 436 12.26 -9.26 26.23
C THR A 436 11.63 -10.33 27.13
N LEU A 437 11.22 -11.47 26.56
CA LEU A 437 10.76 -12.62 27.33
C LEU A 437 11.85 -13.22 28.23
N GLY A 438 13.11 -13.21 27.77
CA GLY A 438 14.27 -13.57 28.58
C GLY A 438 14.42 -12.67 29.81
N ALA A 439 14.28 -11.36 29.63
CA ALA A 439 14.32 -10.41 30.75
C ALA A 439 13.15 -10.60 31.75
N LEU A 440 11.95 -11.00 31.29
CA LEU A 440 10.87 -11.42 32.19
C LEU A 440 11.26 -12.66 33.01
N ALA A 441 11.84 -13.68 32.37
CA ALA A 441 12.28 -14.88 33.07
C ALA A 441 13.37 -14.59 34.12
N ASP A 442 14.29 -13.66 33.80
CA ASP A 442 15.29 -13.18 34.75
C ASP A 442 14.67 -12.45 35.94
N LEU A 443 13.58 -11.71 35.75
CA LEU A 443 12.81 -11.07 36.83
C LEU A 443 12.09 -12.08 37.74
N GLY A 444 11.86 -13.31 37.25
CA GLY A 444 11.23 -14.40 38.00
C GLY A 444 9.87 -14.86 37.46
N TYR A 445 9.42 -14.35 36.32
CA TYR A 445 8.20 -14.86 35.67
C TYR A 445 8.46 -16.22 35.03
N THR A 446 7.44 -17.08 35.02
CA THR A 446 7.46 -18.28 34.16
C THR A 446 7.04 -17.85 32.75
N VAL A 447 7.86 -18.10 31.74
CA VAL A 447 7.70 -17.50 30.41
C VAL A 447 7.44 -18.55 29.33
N ASN A 448 6.47 -18.28 28.46
CA ASN A 448 6.17 -19.04 27.24
C ASN A 448 6.93 -18.47 26.04
N TYR A 449 8.18 -18.91 25.82
CA TYR A 449 9.00 -18.47 24.69
C TYR A 449 8.42 -18.79 23.30
N ALA A 450 7.48 -19.73 23.20
CA ALA A 450 6.82 -20.05 21.93
C ALA A 450 5.79 -18.99 21.52
N ALA A 451 5.33 -18.15 22.46
CA ALA A 451 4.44 -17.02 22.20
C ALA A 451 5.20 -15.70 21.93
N ALA A 452 6.53 -15.73 21.83
CA ALA A 452 7.31 -14.59 21.34
C ALA A 452 6.96 -14.28 19.87
N ASP A 453 7.01 -13.00 19.51
CA ASP A 453 6.88 -12.61 18.12
C ASP A 453 8.13 -13.03 17.33
N ALA A 454 7.95 -13.31 16.04
CA ALA A 454 9.07 -13.52 15.15
C ALA A 454 9.92 -12.25 15.08
N TYR A 455 11.20 -12.37 15.43
CA TYR A 455 12.11 -11.24 15.49
C TYR A 455 13.55 -11.70 15.20
N THR A 456 14.29 -10.85 14.50
CA THR A 456 15.72 -11.02 14.23
C THR A 456 16.42 -9.71 14.50
N ILE A 457 17.60 -9.74 15.11
CA ILE A 457 18.41 -8.53 15.28
C ILE A 457 18.78 -8.01 13.88
N PRO A 458 18.41 -6.77 13.52
CA PRO A 458 18.69 -6.23 12.20
C PRO A 458 20.19 -6.21 11.90
N ASN A 459 20.55 -6.60 10.67
CA ASN A 459 21.91 -6.41 10.19
C ASN A 459 22.10 -4.90 9.91
N VAL A 460 22.99 -4.24 10.65
CA VAL A 460 23.13 -2.79 10.71
C VAL A 460 23.61 -2.17 9.37
N ALA A 461 22.68 -2.03 8.43
CA ALA A 461 22.75 -1.14 7.29
C ALA A 461 21.32 -0.63 7.00
N ALA A 462 21.14 0.70 7.09
CA ALA A 462 19.89 1.46 7.02
C ALA A 462 19.14 1.62 8.36
N GLN A 463 19.27 2.82 8.92
CA GLN A 463 18.52 3.33 10.06
C GLN A 463 17.21 3.92 9.52
N SER A 464 16.05 3.41 9.94
CA SER A 464 14.79 4.15 9.80
C SER A 464 14.43 4.73 11.15
N LEU A 465 14.24 6.04 11.22
CA LEU A 465 13.96 6.76 12.45
C LEU A 465 12.52 6.46 12.90
N GLY A 466 12.36 5.66 13.95
CA GLY A 466 11.13 5.62 14.74
C GLY A 466 10.89 6.97 15.44
N VAL A 467 9.71 7.17 16.03
CA VAL A 467 9.46 8.33 16.89
C VAL A 467 9.87 7.95 18.30
N GLU A 468 10.74 8.72 18.96
CA GLU A 468 11.13 8.45 20.36
C GLU A 468 9.88 8.36 21.24
N ILE A 469 9.75 7.27 22.01
CA ILE A 469 8.79 7.15 23.10
C ILE A 469 9.36 7.99 24.22
N LYS A 470 8.98 9.26 24.24
CA LYS A 470 9.25 10.13 25.36
C LYS A 470 8.31 9.71 26.48
N GLU A 471 8.84 9.02 27.47
CA GLU A 471 8.07 8.51 28.60
C GLU A 471 8.72 8.85 29.95
N ARG A 472 7.99 8.62 31.04
CA ARG A 472 8.56 8.58 32.39
C ARG A 472 8.36 7.21 33.00
N LEU A 473 9.44 6.64 33.51
CA LEU A 473 9.39 5.37 34.21
C LEU A 473 8.94 5.57 35.65
N ILE A 474 7.94 4.81 36.06
CA ILE A 474 7.50 4.73 37.44
C ILE A 474 8.20 3.54 38.11
N THR A 475 8.76 3.76 39.29
CA THR A 475 9.28 2.70 40.13
C THR A 475 8.54 2.68 41.47
N PRO A 476 8.68 1.60 42.26
CA PRO A 476 8.13 1.58 43.61
C PRO A 476 8.67 2.71 44.49
N ASP A 477 9.89 3.19 44.21
CA ASP A 477 10.55 4.26 44.94
C ASP A 477 10.13 5.68 44.48
N GLY A 478 9.35 5.78 43.39
CA GLY A 478 8.88 7.05 42.83
C GLY A 478 9.00 7.14 41.31
N ILE A 479 8.61 8.28 40.75
CA ILE A 479 8.77 8.59 39.32
C ILE A 479 10.24 8.90 39.06
N ILE A 480 10.86 8.19 38.12
CA ILE A 480 12.16 8.56 37.58
C ILE A 480 11.93 9.77 36.66
N ASN A 481 12.22 10.97 37.19
CA ASN A 481 12.08 12.21 36.43
C ASN A 481 13.21 12.39 35.41
N PRO A 482 12.93 13.03 34.26
CA PRO A 482 13.84 13.25 33.14
C PRO A 482 15.15 13.99 33.49
#